data_AF-A0A1I0C7T2-F1
#
_entry.id   AF-A0A1I0C7T2-F1
#
_cell.length_a   1.000
_cell.length_b   1.000
_cell.length_c   1.000
_cell.angle_alpha   90.00
_cell.angle_beta   90.00
_cell.angle_gamma   90.00
#
_symmetry.space_group_name_H-M   'P 1'
#
loop_
_entity.id
_entity.type
_entity.pdbx_description
1 polymer ?
#
loop_
_entity_poly.entity_id
_entity_poly.type
_entity_poly.pdbx_seq_one_letter_code
_entity_poly.pdbx_strand_id
1 'polypeptide(L)'
;MHGVIHLLVQSAHLKYEMAFSRNITILKGDSATGKTTLVDMIQEYYLNGADTGINLSCDVPCRVIAGNTWMEQLNGIHKSLVFIDEGNRFVAQQEFARAIQGTDNYYVIVTRESISNLPYSVTEIYGIRSAGKYSLQEPVYHHMYRIYGDYRSLNSNEAVKLLVEDSNSGYEFFSKVSPKEVECVSAQGAGNIFGMLQTEENKENIVIIADGAAFGAHMEKVYQVMLRNKGIQLYLPESFEWLILSSGVLKDKEITEILENPSDYIDSEMYISWERYFTHLLTGKTVDTYMRYSKSNLNPAFLQGKIREQILRILPETLRNVLRVK
;
A
#
# COMPACT_ATOMS: atom_id res chain seq x y z
N MET A 1 -8.89 1.40 14.74
CA MET A 1 -9.98 1.80 13.80
C MET A 1 -9.89 0.92 12.57
N HIS A 2 -11.04 0.57 11.97
CA HIS A 2 -11.12 -0.32 10.81
C HIS A 2 -12.28 0.09 9.90
N GLY A 3 -12.35 -0.50 8.72
CA GLY A 3 -13.37 -0.24 7.70
C GLY A 3 -12.96 0.86 6.72
N VAL A 4 -13.90 1.17 5.83
CA VAL A 4 -13.78 2.27 4.87
C VAL A 4 -14.38 3.54 5.48
N ILE A 5 -13.61 4.63 5.45
CA ILE A 5 -14.04 5.96 5.87
C ILE A 5 -14.37 6.77 4.63
N HIS A 6 -15.61 7.25 4.56
CA HIS A 6 -16.10 8.16 3.54
C HIS A 6 -15.99 9.60 4.01
N LEU A 7 -15.41 10.45 3.16
CA LEU A 7 -15.28 11.88 3.39
C LEU A 7 -15.97 12.64 2.25
N LEU A 8 -16.86 13.55 2.63
CA LEU A 8 -17.44 14.57 1.77
C LEU A 8 -17.11 15.95 2.34
N VAL A 9 -16.39 16.76 1.57
CA VAL A 9 -16.08 18.16 1.91
C VAL A 9 -16.58 19.04 0.77
N GLN A 10 -17.46 19.99 1.07
CA GLN A 10 -18.12 20.81 0.05
C GLN A 10 -18.19 22.28 0.46
N SER A 11 -17.99 23.17 -0.51
CA SER A 11 -18.33 24.59 -0.46
C SER A 11 -19.24 24.96 -1.64
N ALA A 12 -19.52 26.26 -1.80
CA ALA A 12 -20.28 26.76 -2.94
C ALA A 12 -19.65 26.41 -4.32
N HIS A 13 -18.33 26.22 -4.37
CA HIS A 13 -17.60 26.05 -5.63
C HIS A 13 -16.84 24.73 -5.76
N LEU A 14 -16.63 24.01 -4.65
CA LEU A 14 -15.80 22.81 -4.61
C LEU A 14 -16.56 21.68 -3.93
N LYS A 15 -16.43 20.48 -4.45
CA LYS A 15 -16.92 19.25 -3.81
C LYS A 15 -15.82 18.20 -3.89
N TYR A 16 -15.42 17.64 -2.76
CA TYR A 16 -14.47 16.54 -2.63
C TYR A 16 -15.20 15.33 -2.05
N GLU A 17 -15.09 14.19 -2.72
CA GLU A 17 -15.69 12.94 -2.28
C GLU A 17 -14.64 11.83 -2.36
N MET A 18 -14.32 11.24 -1.21
CA MET A 18 -13.17 10.35 -1.02
C MET A 18 -13.52 9.18 -0.10
N ALA A 19 -12.80 8.07 -0.28
CA ALA A 19 -12.91 6.88 0.55
C ALA A 19 -11.51 6.39 0.95
N PHE A 20 -11.32 6.09 2.23
CA PHE A 20 -10.04 5.68 2.80
C PHE A 20 -10.21 4.32 3.50
N SER A 21 -9.40 3.34 3.14
CA SER A 21 -9.55 1.95 3.64
C SER A 21 -8.38 1.46 4.49
N ARG A 22 -7.36 2.29 4.68
CA ARG A 22 -6.09 1.93 5.32
C ARG A 22 -5.54 3.04 6.18
N ASN A 23 -4.65 2.67 7.10
CA ASN A 23 -4.01 3.57 8.05
C ASN A 23 -3.30 4.76 7.40
N ILE A 24 -2.70 4.59 6.23
CA ILE A 24 -1.88 5.63 5.59
C ILE A 24 -2.26 5.73 4.12
N THR A 25 -2.73 6.92 3.74
CA THR A 25 -3.02 7.31 2.37
C THR A 25 -2.15 8.49 1.98
N ILE A 26 -1.48 8.40 0.83
CA ILE A 26 -0.61 9.45 0.30
C ILE A 26 -1.31 10.17 -0.85
N LEU A 27 -1.48 11.49 -0.72
CA LEU A 27 -1.95 12.35 -1.78
C LEU A 27 -0.76 13.05 -2.45
N LYS A 28 -0.35 12.53 -3.62
CA LYS A 28 0.69 13.11 -4.49
C LYS A 28 0.09 13.96 -5.61
N GLY A 29 0.94 14.75 -6.25
CA GLY A 29 0.65 15.42 -7.53
C GLY A 29 1.16 16.85 -7.55
N ASP A 30 1.07 17.47 -8.72
CA ASP A 30 1.58 18.82 -8.96
C ASP A 30 0.85 19.90 -8.13
N SER A 31 1.43 21.10 -8.11
CA SER A 31 0.78 22.27 -7.52
C SER A 31 -0.61 22.51 -8.12
N ALA A 32 -1.52 23.12 -7.35
CA ALA A 32 -2.83 23.58 -7.82
C ALA A 32 -3.85 22.49 -8.23
N THR A 33 -3.70 21.25 -7.78
CA THR A 33 -4.73 20.19 -7.99
C THR A 33 -5.80 20.14 -6.88
N GLY A 34 -5.86 21.15 -6.00
CA GLY A 34 -6.83 21.22 -4.90
C GLY A 34 -6.50 20.40 -3.64
N LYS A 35 -5.27 19.90 -3.48
CA LYS A 35 -4.84 19.14 -2.27
C LYS A 35 -4.76 20.03 -1.02
N THR A 36 -3.99 21.11 -1.09
CA THR A 36 -3.90 22.10 0.01
C THR A 36 -5.27 22.70 0.31
N THR A 37 -6.05 23.04 -0.73
CA THR A 37 -7.42 23.53 -0.56
C THR A 37 -8.32 22.56 0.21
N LEU A 38 -8.20 21.25 -0.02
CA LEU A 38 -8.92 20.25 0.78
C LEU A 38 -8.54 20.32 2.27
N VAL A 39 -7.24 20.37 2.57
CA VAL A 39 -6.76 20.42 3.95
C VAL A 39 -7.17 21.73 4.64
N ASP A 40 -7.06 22.85 3.93
CA ASP A 40 -7.48 24.18 4.41
C ASP A 40 -8.98 24.18 4.75
N MET A 41 -9.83 23.63 3.87
CA MET A 41 -11.27 23.54 4.10
C MET A 41 -11.60 22.72 5.35
N ILE A 42 -10.89 21.60 5.57
CA ILE A 42 -11.07 20.76 6.76
C ILE A 42 -10.63 21.53 8.01
N GLN A 43 -9.50 22.23 7.95
CA GLN A 43 -9.00 23.02 9.07
C GLN A 43 -9.94 24.18 9.42
N GLU A 44 -10.43 24.90 8.41
CA GLU A 44 -11.33 26.04 8.58
C GLU A 44 -12.66 25.59 9.21
N TYR A 45 -13.24 24.50 8.71
CA TYR A 45 -14.44 23.90 9.30
C TYR A 45 -14.20 23.46 10.74
N TYR A 46 -13.05 22.86 11.04
CA TYR A 46 -12.73 22.43 12.41
C TYR A 46 -12.62 23.63 13.39
N LEU A 47 -12.03 24.75 12.96
CA LEU A 47 -11.83 25.93 13.80
C LEU A 47 -13.10 26.76 14.01
N ASN A 48 -13.90 26.90 12.95
CA ASN A 48 -15.00 27.88 12.91
C ASN A 48 -16.39 27.23 12.74
N GLY A 49 -16.46 25.91 12.52
CA GLY A 49 -17.71 25.18 12.32
C GLY A 49 -18.41 25.51 11.01
N ALA A 50 -19.75 25.37 11.04
CA ALA A 50 -20.61 25.53 9.86
C ALA A 50 -20.72 26.98 9.35
N ASP A 51 -20.32 27.97 10.14
CA ASP A 51 -20.40 29.39 9.77
C ASP A 51 -19.43 29.78 8.64
N THR A 52 -18.53 28.86 8.26
CA THR A 52 -17.58 28.98 7.15
C THR A 52 -18.21 28.84 5.76
N GLY A 53 -19.45 28.35 5.68
CA GLY A 53 -20.05 27.96 4.40
C GLY A 53 -19.46 26.65 3.83
N ILE A 54 -18.68 25.93 4.63
CA ILE A 54 -18.17 24.59 4.32
C ILE A 54 -19.08 23.56 4.98
N ASN A 55 -19.47 22.55 4.20
CA ASN A 55 -20.16 21.37 4.69
C ASN A 55 -19.18 20.19 4.69
N LEU A 56 -18.92 19.64 5.88
CA LEU A 56 -18.07 18.48 6.09
C LEU A 56 -18.90 17.35 6.67
N SER A 57 -18.93 16.23 5.95
CA SER A 57 -19.53 14.97 6.39
C SER A 57 -18.47 13.88 6.30
N CYS A 58 -18.21 13.21 7.42
CA CYS A 58 -17.25 12.13 7.50
C CYS A 58 -17.74 11.11 8.53
N ASP A 59 -17.41 9.84 8.33
CA ASP A 59 -17.75 8.77 9.28
C ASP A 59 -17.05 8.96 10.64
N VAL A 60 -15.93 9.71 10.64
CA VAL A 60 -15.12 9.99 11.83
C VAL A 60 -14.68 11.46 11.89
N PRO A 61 -14.31 11.99 13.08
CA PRO A 61 -13.77 13.34 13.17
C PRO A 61 -12.56 13.55 12.26
N CYS A 62 -12.54 14.69 11.56
CA CYS A 62 -11.42 15.08 10.73
C CYS A 62 -10.54 16.07 11.49
N ARG A 63 -9.22 15.84 11.49
CA ARG A 63 -8.24 16.67 12.22
C ARG A 63 -7.09 17.02 11.28
N VAL A 64 -6.52 18.21 11.47
CA VAL A 64 -5.30 18.62 10.77
C VAL A 64 -4.19 18.75 11.80
N ILE A 65 -3.03 18.15 11.55
CA ILE A 65 -1.82 18.36 12.36
C ILE A 65 -0.73 19.03 11.54
N ALA A 66 -0.03 19.99 12.14
CA ALA A 66 1.01 20.76 11.46
C ALA A 66 2.02 21.39 12.42
N GLY A 67 3.17 21.77 11.88
CA GLY A 67 4.19 22.54 12.60
C GLY A 67 4.94 21.75 13.67
N ASN A 68 5.61 22.46 14.58
CA ASN A 68 6.53 21.84 15.54
C ASN A 68 5.83 21.18 16.74
N THR A 69 4.56 21.51 16.99
CA THR A 69 3.75 20.94 18.09
C THR A 69 2.89 19.76 17.64
N TRP A 70 3.17 19.18 16.47
CA TRP A 70 2.41 18.07 15.89
C TRP A 70 2.23 16.89 16.86
N MET A 71 3.23 16.61 17.71
CA MET A 71 3.19 15.50 18.66
C MET A 71 2.17 15.74 19.78
N GLU A 72 2.11 16.96 20.31
CA GLU A 72 1.10 17.36 21.30
C GLU A 72 -0.30 17.35 20.68
N GLN A 73 -0.41 17.82 19.44
CA GLN A 73 -1.66 17.77 18.68
C GLN A 73 -2.14 16.31 18.51
N LEU A 74 -1.23 15.40 18.12
CA LEU A 74 -1.56 14.00 17.88
C LEU A 74 -1.98 13.25 19.14
N ASN A 75 -1.37 13.53 20.31
CA ASN A 75 -1.67 12.83 21.56
C ASN A 75 -3.14 12.91 22.00
N GLY A 76 -3.88 13.93 21.57
CA GLY A 76 -5.31 14.09 21.88
C GLY A 76 -6.26 13.60 20.79
N ILE A 77 -5.73 13.03 19.70
CA ILE A 77 -6.51 12.66 18.53
C ILE A 77 -6.70 11.14 18.50
N HIS A 78 -7.96 10.72 18.56
CA HIS A 78 -8.38 9.32 18.53
C HIS A 78 -9.51 9.11 17.53
N LYS A 79 -9.58 7.90 16.97
CA LYS A 79 -10.64 7.48 16.02
C LYS A 79 -10.93 8.53 14.97
N SER A 80 -9.89 9.12 14.37
CA SER A 80 -10.00 10.27 13.50
C SER A 80 -9.32 10.05 12.16
N LEU A 81 -9.76 10.82 11.16
CA LEU A 81 -9.06 10.99 9.89
C LEU A 81 -8.13 12.21 10.01
N VAL A 82 -6.83 11.97 10.05
CA VAL A 82 -5.80 12.97 10.33
C VAL A 82 -5.12 13.40 9.03
N PHE A 83 -5.26 14.67 8.69
CA PHE A 83 -4.68 15.30 7.52
C PHE A 83 -3.36 16.00 7.87
N ILE A 84 -2.40 15.89 6.95
CA ILE A 84 -1.11 16.57 7.05
C ILE A 84 -0.82 17.18 5.69
N ASP A 85 -0.71 18.50 5.62
CA ASP A 85 -0.41 19.20 4.36
C ASP A 85 1.08 19.15 4.01
N GLU A 86 1.38 19.47 2.75
CA GLU A 86 2.74 19.60 2.22
C GLU A 86 3.57 20.61 3.03
N GLY A 87 4.88 20.35 3.18
CA GLY A 87 5.81 21.22 3.90
C GLY A 87 6.07 20.81 5.36
N ASN A 88 5.29 19.88 5.90
CA ASN A 88 5.51 19.32 7.23
C ASN A 88 6.65 18.28 7.23
N ARG A 89 7.89 18.76 7.42
CA ARG A 89 9.10 17.91 7.40
C ARG A 89 9.13 16.79 8.44
N PHE A 90 8.35 16.90 9.52
CA PHE A 90 8.29 15.87 10.56
C PHE A 90 7.76 14.53 10.03
N VAL A 91 6.95 14.54 8.97
CA VAL A 91 6.39 13.33 8.37
C VAL A 91 7.47 12.36 7.88
N ALA A 92 8.59 12.90 7.42
CA ALA A 92 9.72 12.10 6.95
C ALA A 92 10.58 11.56 8.09
N GLN A 93 10.32 11.93 9.35
CA GLN A 93 11.16 11.57 10.50
C GLN A 93 10.74 10.23 11.11
N GLN A 94 11.69 9.56 11.76
CA GLN A 94 11.43 8.27 12.41
C GLN A 94 10.51 8.43 13.62
N GLU A 95 10.57 9.58 14.28
CA GLU A 95 9.73 9.99 15.40
C GLU A 95 8.26 9.97 15.02
N PHE A 96 7.90 10.50 13.85
CA PHE A 96 6.53 10.44 13.34
C PHE A 96 6.09 9.00 13.06
N ALA A 97 6.93 8.22 12.39
CA ALA A 97 6.65 6.81 12.11
C ALA A 97 6.43 5.97 13.38
N ARG A 98 7.11 6.30 14.48
CA ARG A 98 6.88 5.68 15.80
C ARG A 98 5.60 6.20 16.44
N ALA A 99 5.33 7.49 16.37
CA ALA A 99 4.20 8.13 17.03
C ALA A 99 2.84 7.66 16.48
N ILE A 100 2.76 7.31 15.19
CA ILE A 100 1.52 6.80 14.60
C ILE A 100 1.31 5.29 14.79
N GLN A 101 2.35 4.55 15.23
CA GLN A 101 2.19 3.14 15.58
C GLN A 101 1.40 3.00 16.86
N GLY A 102 0.41 2.10 16.89
CA GLY A 102 -0.44 1.95 18.07
C GLY A 102 -1.49 3.05 18.21
N THR A 103 -1.80 3.77 17.13
CA THR A 103 -2.87 4.78 17.13
C THR A 103 -4.11 4.27 16.41
N ASP A 104 -5.28 4.72 16.84
CA ASP A 104 -6.57 4.36 16.25
C ASP A 104 -7.01 5.35 15.17
N ASN A 105 -6.06 5.92 14.41
CA ASN A 105 -6.29 6.94 13.39
C ASN A 105 -5.91 6.47 11.98
N TYR A 106 -6.56 7.05 10.98
CA TYR A 106 -6.09 7.01 9.58
C TYR A 106 -5.41 8.34 9.24
N TYR A 107 -4.37 8.28 8.42
CA TYR A 107 -3.51 9.41 8.09
C TYR A 107 -3.56 9.68 6.59
N VAL A 108 -3.99 10.89 6.22
CA VAL A 108 -3.98 11.38 4.85
C VAL A 108 -2.87 12.41 4.72
N ILE A 109 -1.82 12.04 4.00
CA ILE A 109 -0.58 12.81 3.94
C ILE A 109 -0.42 13.40 2.54
N VAL A 110 -0.43 14.73 2.45
CA VAL A 110 -0.14 15.47 1.23
C VAL A 110 1.37 15.69 1.14
N THR A 111 2.01 15.14 0.11
CA THR A 111 3.44 15.29 -0.10
C THR A 111 3.82 15.05 -1.56
N ARG A 112 4.91 15.66 -2.02
CA ARG A 112 5.57 15.28 -3.27
C ARG A 112 6.65 14.21 -3.05
N GLU A 113 7.23 14.18 -1.86
CA GLU A 113 8.36 13.31 -1.54
C GLU A 113 7.89 11.93 -1.09
N SER A 114 8.73 10.92 -1.34
CA SER A 114 8.48 9.56 -0.87
C SER A 114 8.92 9.41 0.60
N ILE A 115 8.02 8.92 1.46
CA ILE A 115 8.26 8.81 2.91
C ILE A 115 8.78 7.42 3.27
N SER A 116 10.09 7.22 3.27
CA SER A 116 10.70 5.89 3.49
C SER A 116 10.50 5.30 4.88
N ASN A 117 10.15 6.11 5.88
CA ASN A 117 9.96 5.66 7.25
C ASN A 117 8.55 5.10 7.52
N LEU A 118 7.63 5.17 6.54
CA LEU A 118 6.24 4.73 6.68
C LEU A 118 5.92 3.55 5.76
N PRO A 119 5.25 2.49 6.26
CA PRO A 119 4.87 1.32 5.48
C PRO A 119 3.49 1.54 4.81
N TYR A 120 3.44 2.38 3.77
CA TYR A 120 2.19 2.61 3.02
C TYR A 120 2.13 1.79 1.72
N SER A 121 0.90 1.39 1.37
CA SER A 121 0.66 0.57 0.19
C SER A 121 0.82 1.37 -1.09
N VAL A 122 1.30 0.71 -2.15
CA VAL A 122 1.33 1.27 -3.51
C VAL A 122 -0.08 1.63 -4.01
N THR A 123 -1.09 0.89 -3.55
CA THR A 123 -2.49 1.13 -3.90
C THR A 123 -3.10 2.34 -3.18
N GLU A 124 -2.42 2.84 -2.15
CA GLU A 124 -2.82 4.00 -1.34
C GLU A 124 -2.10 5.30 -1.73
N ILE A 125 -1.54 5.34 -2.94
CA ILE A 125 -0.92 6.53 -3.50
C ILE A 125 -1.84 7.10 -4.57
N TYR A 126 -2.46 8.23 -4.25
CA TYR A 126 -3.46 8.88 -5.07
C TYR A 126 -3.02 10.26 -5.54
N GLY A 127 -3.57 10.69 -6.67
CA GLY A 127 -3.69 12.09 -7.04
C GLY A 127 -5.14 12.53 -6.97
N ILE A 128 -5.38 13.84 -6.98
CA ILE A 128 -6.72 14.43 -7.12
C ILE A 128 -6.93 14.87 -8.56
N ARG A 129 -8.09 14.53 -9.13
CA ARG A 129 -8.58 15.05 -10.41
C ARG A 129 -9.91 15.76 -10.22
N SER A 130 -10.08 16.86 -10.95
CA SER A 130 -11.36 17.52 -11.08
C SER A 130 -12.19 16.91 -12.23
N ALA A 131 -13.50 16.84 -12.03
CA ALA A 131 -14.50 16.48 -13.03
C ALA A 131 -15.62 17.54 -12.99
N GLY A 132 -16.09 17.95 -14.18
CA GLY A 132 -17.18 18.93 -14.32
C GLY A 132 -16.88 20.02 -15.35
N LYS A 133 -17.94 20.63 -15.90
CA LYS A 133 -17.83 21.83 -16.73
C LYS A 133 -17.75 23.06 -15.83
N TYR A 134 -16.98 24.07 -16.23
CA TYR A 134 -17.01 25.42 -15.64
C TYR A 134 -18.35 26.12 -15.95
N SER A 135 -19.46 25.63 -15.38
CA SER A 135 -20.71 26.38 -15.29
C SER A 135 -20.80 27.00 -13.92
N LEU A 136 -21.10 28.29 -13.84
CA LEU A 136 -21.18 29.09 -12.60
C LEU A 136 -22.13 28.56 -11.51
N GLN A 137 -22.92 27.52 -11.79
CA GLN A 137 -24.01 27.03 -10.95
C GLN A 137 -23.74 25.67 -10.26
N GLU A 138 -22.68 24.94 -10.63
CA GLU A 138 -22.36 23.65 -10.02
C GLU A 138 -20.93 23.65 -9.43
N PRO A 139 -20.72 23.04 -8.25
CA PRO A 139 -19.39 22.94 -7.67
C PRO A 139 -18.50 22.01 -8.51
N VAL A 140 -17.23 22.34 -8.62
CA VAL A 140 -16.22 21.50 -9.27
C VAL A 140 -16.00 20.25 -8.41
N TYR A 141 -16.25 19.08 -8.99
CA TYR A 141 -16.15 17.81 -8.30
C TYR A 141 -14.71 17.30 -8.33
N HIS A 142 -14.22 16.80 -7.20
CA HIS A 142 -12.86 16.29 -7.02
C HIS A 142 -12.92 14.87 -6.49
N HIS A 143 -12.17 13.98 -7.14
CA HIS A 143 -12.06 12.58 -6.74
C HIS A 143 -10.60 12.13 -6.77
N MET A 144 -10.31 11.08 -6.00
CA MET A 144 -9.01 10.43 -5.99
C MET A 144 -8.86 9.47 -7.18
N TYR A 145 -7.67 9.39 -7.73
CA TYR A 145 -7.28 8.35 -8.68
C TYR A 145 -5.92 7.76 -8.26
N ARG A 146 -5.74 6.45 -8.41
CA ARG A 146 -4.47 5.79 -8.08
C ARG A 146 -3.41 6.20 -9.09
N ILE A 147 -2.26 6.70 -8.61
CA ILE A 147 -1.16 7.10 -9.50
C ILE A 147 -0.47 5.88 -10.12
N TYR A 148 -0.39 4.79 -9.36
CA TYR A 148 0.23 3.54 -9.81
C TYR A 148 -0.78 2.42 -10.04
N GLY A 149 -2.08 2.70 -10.09
CA GLY A 149 -3.13 1.67 -10.15
C GLY A 149 -3.02 0.71 -11.35
N ASP A 150 -2.42 1.19 -12.45
CA ASP A 150 -2.19 0.44 -13.68
C ASP A 150 -0.68 0.19 -13.92
N TYR A 151 0.13 -0.05 -12.86
CA TYR A 151 1.49 -0.54 -13.11
C TYR A 151 1.35 -1.82 -13.93
N ARG A 152 1.83 -1.74 -15.17
CA ARG A 152 1.43 -2.66 -16.24
C ARG A 152 1.55 -4.10 -15.77
N SER A 153 0.49 -4.88 -16.00
CA SER A 153 0.53 -6.34 -15.93
C SER A 153 1.82 -6.82 -16.57
N LEU A 154 2.51 -7.76 -15.92
CA LEU A 154 3.63 -8.51 -16.48
C LEU A 154 3.32 -8.84 -17.95
N ASN A 155 4.06 -8.26 -18.90
CA ASN A 155 3.75 -8.29 -20.35
C ASN A 155 4.63 -9.28 -21.12
N SER A 156 5.54 -9.97 -20.43
CA SER A 156 6.48 -10.92 -21.02
C SER A 156 6.37 -12.23 -20.27
N ASN A 157 6.40 -13.33 -21.03
CA ASN A 157 6.48 -14.69 -20.49
C ASN A 157 7.94 -15.14 -20.32
N GLU A 158 8.89 -14.31 -20.73
CA GLU A 158 10.31 -14.57 -20.63
C GLU A 158 10.87 -13.66 -19.54
N ALA A 159 11.18 -14.24 -18.38
CA ALA A 159 12.02 -13.61 -17.36
C ALA A 159 13.34 -14.36 -17.31
N VAL A 160 14.44 -13.62 -17.21
CA VAL A 160 15.78 -14.18 -16.98
C VAL A 160 16.16 -14.07 -15.50
N LYS A 161 15.53 -13.12 -14.77
CA LYS A 161 15.82 -12.85 -13.37
C LYS A 161 14.56 -12.52 -12.56
N LEU A 162 14.43 -13.13 -11.39
CA LEU A 162 13.51 -12.70 -10.33
C LEU A 162 14.29 -11.92 -9.27
N LEU A 163 13.86 -10.70 -9.00
CA LEU A 163 14.37 -9.88 -7.91
C LEU A 163 13.32 -9.81 -6.80
N VAL A 164 13.51 -10.58 -5.74
CA VAL A 164 12.56 -10.68 -4.62
C VAL A 164 12.97 -9.70 -3.52
N GLU A 165 12.02 -8.93 -2.99
CA GLU A 165 12.27 -7.91 -1.98
C GLU A 165 12.94 -8.46 -0.71
N ASP A 166 12.31 -9.43 -0.06
CA ASP A 166 12.77 -9.95 1.22
C ASP A 166 13.89 -11.00 1.05
N SER A 167 14.44 -11.45 2.19
CA SER A 167 15.40 -12.55 2.29
C SER A 167 14.83 -13.75 3.05
N ASN A 168 13.52 -13.79 3.21
CA ASN A 168 12.80 -14.58 4.18
C ASN A 168 11.89 -15.59 3.45
N SER A 169 10.75 -15.95 4.04
CA SER A 169 9.82 -16.94 3.47
C SER A 169 9.40 -16.66 2.03
N GLY A 170 9.22 -15.39 1.65
CA GLY A 170 8.90 -15.03 0.26
C GLY A 170 10.02 -15.43 -0.69
N TYR A 171 11.25 -15.00 -0.39
CA TYR A 171 12.43 -15.39 -1.15
C TYR A 171 12.68 -16.92 -1.15
N GLU A 172 12.54 -17.59 -0.02
CA GLU A 172 12.68 -19.05 0.06
C GLU A 172 11.69 -19.77 -0.86
N PHE A 173 10.45 -19.30 -0.93
CA PHE A 173 9.45 -19.84 -1.86
C PHE A 173 9.87 -19.61 -3.31
N PHE A 174 10.07 -18.35 -3.71
CA PHE A 174 10.35 -17.98 -5.10
C PHE A 174 11.66 -18.59 -5.61
N SER A 175 12.70 -18.63 -4.78
CA SER A 175 13.99 -19.27 -5.14
C SER A 175 13.86 -20.77 -5.39
N LYS A 176 12.93 -21.46 -4.72
CA LYS A 176 12.71 -22.90 -4.89
C LYS A 176 11.79 -23.26 -6.05
N VAL A 177 10.85 -22.39 -6.40
CA VAL A 177 9.94 -22.62 -7.53
C VAL A 177 10.48 -22.10 -8.85
N SER A 178 11.50 -21.24 -8.83
CA SER A 178 12.16 -20.71 -10.03
C SER A 178 12.84 -21.84 -10.82
N PRO A 179 12.69 -21.87 -12.17
CA PRO A 179 13.48 -22.73 -13.03
C PRO A 179 14.97 -22.43 -12.92
N LYS A 180 15.84 -23.39 -13.25
CA LYS A 180 17.30 -23.22 -13.17
C LYS A 180 17.84 -22.11 -14.08
N GLU A 181 17.10 -21.80 -15.13
CA GLU A 181 17.43 -20.79 -16.14
C GLU A 181 17.00 -19.38 -15.72
N VAL A 182 16.22 -19.26 -14.65
CA VAL A 182 15.78 -17.99 -14.09
C VAL A 182 16.54 -17.75 -12.79
N GLU A 183 17.43 -16.76 -12.80
CA GLU A 183 18.19 -16.39 -11.60
C GLU A 183 17.24 -15.75 -10.58
N CYS A 184 17.14 -16.29 -9.37
CA CYS A 184 16.33 -15.70 -8.29
C CYS A 184 17.24 -15.08 -7.23
N VAL A 185 17.15 -13.76 -7.06
CA VAL A 185 18.02 -12.98 -6.18
C VAL A 185 17.18 -12.24 -5.14
N SER A 186 17.63 -12.25 -3.88
CA SER A 186 17.05 -11.43 -2.82
C SER A 186 17.63 -10.01 -2.84
N ALA A 187 16.76 -9.02 -2.70
CA ALA A 187 17.14 -7.62 -2.52
C ALA A 187 17.45 -7.27 -1.06
N GLN A 188 17.11 -8.13 -0.10
CA GLN A 188 17.31 -7.88 1.33
C GLN A 188 16.63 -6.59 1.82
N GLY A 189 15.45 -6.28 1.26
CA GLY A 189 14.59 -5.16 1.59
C GLY A 189 14.27 -4.25 0.39
N ALA A 190 13.09 -3.64 0.42
CA ALA A 190 12.61 -2.78 -0.67
C ALA A 190 13.54 -1.59 -0.99
N GLY A 191 14.27 -1.08 0.00
CA GLY A 191 15.24 0.00 -0.16
C GLY A 191 16.38 -0.30 -1.14
N ASN A 192 16.74 -1.57 -1.30
CA ASN A 192 17.90 -1.98 -2.11
C ASN A 192 17.54 -2.23 -3.57
N ILE A 193 16.26 -2.49 -3.89
CA ILE A 193 15.79 -2.83 -5.25
C ILE A 193 16.24 -1.76 -6.24
N PHE A 194 16.04 -0.48 -5.94
CA PHE A 194 16.44 0.59 -6.84
C PHE A 194 17.95 0.59 -7.12
N GLY A 195 18.78 0.38 -6.10
CA GLY A 195 20.24 0.32 -6.24
C GLY A 195 20.67 -0.84 -7.13
N MET A 196 20.10 -2.03 -6.91
CA MET A 196 20.39 -3.22 -7.72
C MET A 196 20.00 -3.03 -9.19
N LEU A 197 18.86 -2.38 -9.45
CA LEU A 197 18.46 -2.04 -10.82
C LEU A 197 19.40 -1.03 -11.50
N GLN A 198 20.16 -0.23 -10.75
CA GLN A 198 21.16 0.68 -11.36
C GLN A 198 22.44 -0.06 -11.77
N THR A 199 22.86 -1.06 -10.98
CA THR A 199 24.09 -1.81 -11.22
C THR A 199 23.93 -2.96 -12.21
N GLU A 200 22.69 -3.37 -12.50
CA GLU A 200 22.44 -4.46 -13.43
C GLU A 200 22.81 -4.07 -14.87
N GLU A 201 23.80 -4.77 -15.43
CA GLU A 201 24.29 -4.56 -16.79
C GLU A 201 23.28 -5.03 -17.84
N ASN A 202 22.62 -6.18 -17.58
CA ASN A 202 21.57 -6.70 -18.44
C ASN A 202 20.20 -6.55 -17.77
N LYS A 203 19.49 -5.50 -18.18
CA LYS A 203 18.15 -5.18 -17.68
C LYS A 203 17.03 -5.80 -18.54
N GLU A 204 17.34 -6.80 -19.34
CA GLU A 204 16.35 -7.54 -20.10
C GLU A 204 15.60 -8.51 -19.15
N ASN A 205 14.27 -8.43 -19.16
CA ASN A 205 13.41 -9.47 -18.60
C ASN A 205 13.61 -9.75 -17.09
N ILE A 206 13.58 -8.70 -16.27
CA ILE A 206 13.62 -8.77 -14.80
C ILE A 206 12.20 -8.67 -14.26
N VAL A 207 11.80 -9.62 -13.40
CA VAL A 207 10.55 -9.52 -12.63
C VAL A 207 10.88 -9.23 -11.17
N ILE A 208 10.44 -8.08 -10.70
CA ILE A 208 10.56 -7.68 -9.30
C ILE A 208 9.33 -8.20 -8.56
N ILE A 209 9.54 -8.86 -7.41
CA ILE A 209 8.47 -9.34 -6.54
C ILE A 209 8.65 -8.68 -5.17
N ALA A 210 7.66 -7.91 -4.72
CA ALA A 210 7.74 -7.16 -3.46
C ALA A 210 6.38 -7.05 -2.76
N ASP A 211 6.39 -6.82 -1.45
CA ASP A 211 5.19 -6.68 -0.62
C ASP A 211 4.53 -5.31 -0.89
N GLY A 212 3.48 -5.31 -1.71
CA GLY A 212 2.75 -4.13 -2.16
C GLY A 212 2.12 -3.33 -1.02
N ALA A 213 1.87 -3.94 0.14
CA ALA A 213 1.40 -3.28 1.35
C ALA A 213 2.38 -2.22 1.90
N ALA A 214 3.68 -2.37 1.63
CA ALA A 214 4.73 -1.52 2.18
C ALA A 214 5.70 -0.96 1.12
N PHE A 215 5.52 -1.29 -0.16
CA PHE A 215 6.41 -0.86 -1.24
C PHE A 215 6.24 0.61 -1.68
N GLY A 216 5.27 1.34 -1.12
CA GLY A 216 4.87 2.67 -1.59
C GLY A 216 6.01 3.69 -1.68
N ALA A 217 6.90 3.71 -0.69
CA ALA A 217 8.04 4.63 -0.65
C ALA A 217 9.11 4.38 -1.73
N HIS A 218 9.13 3.18 -2.30
CA HIS A 218 10.10 2.78 -3.33
C HIS A 218 9.50 2.84 -4.73
N MET A 219 8.17 2.81 -4.82
CA MET A 219 7.43 2.73 -6.06
C MET A 219 7.83 3.79 -7.07
N GLU A 220 7.95 5.06 -6.65
CA GLU A 220 8.26 6.15 -7.58
C GLU A 220 9.58 5.93 -8.32
N LYS A 221 10.65 5.62 -7.56
CA LYS A 221 11.98 5.41 -8.14
C LYS A 221 12.01 4.20 -9.06
N VAL A 222 11.39 3.09 -8.64
CA VAL A 222 11.34 1.85 -9.43
C VAL A 222 10.49 2.05 -10.70
N TYR A 223 9.35 2.72 -10.59
CA TYR A 223 8.47 3.04 -11.72
C TYR A 223 9.18 3.89 -12.78
N GLN A 224 9.98 4.88 -12.37
CA GLN A 224 10.77 5.68 -13.31
C GLN A 224 11.80 4.84 -14.08
N VAL A 225 12.37 3.81 -13.47
CA VAL A 225 13.26 2.87 -14.18
C VAL A 225 12.46 2.01 -15.15
N MET A 226 11.30 1.50 -14.76
CA MET A 226 10.40 0.70 -15.63
C MET A 226 9.92 1.49 -16.86
N LEU A 227 9.65 2.79 -16.72
CA LEU A 227 9.27 3.64 -17.86
C LEU A 227 10.38 3.74 -18.91
N ARG A 228 11.64 3.69 -18.48
CA ARG A 228 12.82 3.74 -19.35
C ARG A 228 13.21 2.38 -19.89
N ASN A 229 12.79 1.31 -19.22
CA ASN A 229 13.11 -0.06 -19.61
C ASN A 229 11.90 -1.00 -19.51
N LYS A 230 11.37 -1.39 -20.67
CA LYS A 230 10.21 -2.28 -20.81
C LYS A 230 10.48 -3.73 -20.40
N GLY A 231 11.74 -4.14 -20.25
CA GLY A 231 12.15 -5.46 -19.77
C GLY A 231 12.00 -5.63 -18.26
N ILE A 232 11.80 -4.55 -17.50
CA ILE A 232 11.58 -4.62 -16.05
C ILE A 232 10.08 -4.64 -15.77
N GLN A 233 9.66 -5.62 -15.00
CA GLN A 233 8.28 -5.84 -14.62
C GLN A 233 8.16 -5.97 -13.11
N LEU A 234 6.96 -5.71 -12.60
CA LEU A 234 6.69 -5.62 -11.18
C LEU A 234 5.47 -6.47 -10.83
N TYR A 235 5.63 -7.32 -9.83
CA TYR A 235 4.55 -8.04 -9.18
C TYR A 235 4.51 -7.65 -7.71
N LEU A 236 3.44 -6.95 -7.33
CA LEU A 236 3.19 -6.49 -5.96
C LEU A 236 1.97 -7.19 -5.37
N PRO A 237 2.08 -8.45 -4.92
CA PRO A 237 1.05 -8.99 -4.05
C PRO A 237 0.95 -8.15 -2.78
N GLU A 238 -0.16 -8.24 -2.05
CA GLU A 238 -0.31 -7.52 -0.78
C GLU A 238 0.84 -7.87 0.18
N SER A 239 1.13 -9.16 0.33
CA SER A 239 2.32 -9.73 0.96
C SER A 239 2.47 -11.19 0.53
N PHE A 240 3.60 -11.83 0.83
CA PHE A 240 3.73 -13.27 0.67
C PHE A 240 2.74 -14.07 1.53
N GLU A 241 2.45 -13.62 2.76
CA GLU A 241 1.49 -14.30 3.65
C GLU A 241 0.07 -14.23 3.10
N TRP A 242 -0.30 -13.07 2.54
CA TRP A 242 -1.55 -12.92 1.82
C TRP A 242 -1.66 -13.88 0.64
N LEU A 243 -0.56 -14.17 -0.08
CA LEU A 243 -0.57 -15.18 -1.15
C LEU A 243 -0.87 -16.58 -0.61
N ILE A 244 -0.23 -16.98 0.49
CA ILE A 244 -0.51 -18.28 1.12
C ILE A 244 -1.98 -18.36 1.55
N LEU A 245 -2.51 -17.34 2.21
CA LEU A 245 -3.90 -17.30 2.64
C LEU A 245 -4.86 -17.36 1.44
N SER A 246 -4.61 -16.55 0.40
CA SER A 246 -5.43 -16.46 -0.81
C SER A 246 -5.41 -17.73 -1.67
N SER A 247 -4.39 -18.57 -1.52
CA SER A 247 -4.30 -19.85 -2.24
C SER A 247 -5.35 -20.88 -1.81
N GLY A 248 -6.03 -20.64 -0.68
CA GLY A 248 -7.01 -21.56 -0.11
C GLY A 248 -6.39 -22.87 0.43
N VAL A 249 -5.08 -22.89 0.69
CA VAL A 249 -4.38 -24.04 1.27
C VAL A 249 -4.97 -24.46 2.61
N LEU A 250 -5.37 -23.49 3.44
CA LEU A 250 -5.94 -23.73 4.77
C LEU A 250 -7.43 -24.13 4.75
N LYS A 251 -8.14 -23.91 3.64
CA LYS A 251 -9.58 -24.20 3.48
C LYS A 251 -10.46 -23.68 4.63
N ASP A 252 -10.15 -22.49 5.11
CA ASP A 252 -10.86 -21.84 6.21
C ASP A 252 -11.78 -20.74 5.64
N LYS A 253 -13.08 -20.79 5.99
CA LYS A 253 -14.08 -19.84 5.51
C LYS A 253 -13.86 -18.43 6.06
N GLU A 254 -13.41 -18.32 7.32
CA GLU A 254 -13.12 -17.03 7.94
C GLU A 254 -12.00 -16.31 7.18
N ILE A 255 -10.99 -17.06 6.72
CA ILE A 255 -9.92 -16.49 5.89
C ILE A 255 -10.48 -15.96 4.56
N THR A 256 -11.42 -16.67 3.93
CA THR A 256 -12.08 -16.18 2.70
C THR A 256 -12.84 -14.88 2.95
N GLU A 257 -13.63 -14.80 4.02
CA GLU A 257 -14.38 -13.59 4.40
C GLU A 257 -13.46 -12.40 4.68
N ILE A 258 -12.34 -12.64 5.38
CA ILE A 258 -11.30 -11.62 5.65
C ILE A 258 -10.67 -11.11 4.36
N LEU A 259 -10.35 -12.00 3.41
CA LEU A 259 -9.68 -11.62 2.16
C LEU A 259 -10.60 -10.84 1.21
N GLU A 260 -11.91 -11.07 1.27
CA GLU A 260 -12.91 -10.33 0.49
C GLU A 260 -13.04 -8.88 0.96
N ASN A 261 -13.03 -8.63 2.28
CA ASN A 261 -13.17 -7.29 2.85
C ASN A 261 -12.14 -7.00 3.97
N PRO A 262 -10.82 -6.91 3.66
CA PRO A 262 -9.80 -6.83 4.70
C PRO A 262 -9.91 -5.61 5.60
N SER A 263 -10.40 -4.48 5.06
CA SER A 263 -10.60 -3.25 5.84
C SER A 263 -11.46 -3.49 7.07
N ASP A 264 -12.43 -4.41 7.01
CA ASP A 264 -13.41 -4.62 8.08
C ASP A 264 -12.82 -5.41 9.26
N TYR A 265 -11.65 -6.03 9.08
CA TYR A 265 -11.01 -6.87 10.10
C TYR A 265 -9.70 -6.31 10.62
N ILE A 266 -9.03 -5.45 9.84
CA ILE A 266 -7.68 -4.98 10.17
C ILE A 266 -7.76 -3.69 10.98
N ASP A 267 -7.52 -3.80 12.29
CA ASP A 267 -7.50 -2.64 13.18
C ASP A 267 -6.17 -1.86 13.08
N SER A 268 -6.27 -0.55 12.83
CA SER A 268 -5.15 0.38 12.68
C SER A 268 -4.24 0.50 13.91
N GLU A 269 -4.80 0.35 15.10
CA GLU A 269 -4.09 0.42 16.38
C GLU A 269 -3.20 -0.82 16.54
N MET A 270 -3.73 -1.98 16.18
CA MET A 270 -3.01 -3.25 16.28
C MET A 270 -2.01 -3.44 15.14
N TYR A 271 -2.35 -3.00 13.92
CA TYR A 271 -1.60 -3.29 12.71
C TYR A 271 -1.37 -2.01 11.89
N ILE A 272 -0.12 -1.55 11.85
CA ILE A 272 0.29 -0.39 11.02
C ILE A 272 0.23 -0.69 9.51
N SER A 273 0.30 -1.96 9.12
CA SER A 273 0.21 -2.44 7.74
C SER A 273 -0.59 -3.73 7.68
N TRP A 274 -1.23 -3.98 6.54
CA TRP A 274 -1.96 -5.22 6.29
C TRP A 274 -1.03 -6.44 6.24
N GLU A 275 0.24 -6.28 5.84
CA GLU A 275 1.26 -7.33 5.87
C GLU A 275 1.48 -7.89 7.28
N ARG A 276 1.53 -7.02 8.31
CA ARG A 276 1.61 -7.46 9.71
C ARG A 276 0.38 -8.26 10.13
N TYR A 277 -0.81 -7.83 9.70
CA TYR A 277 -2.04 -8.56 9.98
C TYR A 277 -2.06 -9.94 9.34
N PHE A 278 -1.75 -10.04 8.03
CA PHE A 278 -1.73 -11.34 7.35
C PHE A 278 -0.66 -12.28 7.89
N THR A 279 0.48 -11.74 8.33
CA THR A 279 1.49 -12.50 9.06
C THR A 279 0.96 -13.05 10.38
N HIS A 280 0.28 -12.22 11.17
CA HIS A 280 -0.33 -12.64 12.42
C HIS A 280 -1.41 -13.72 12.19
N LEU A 281 -2.31 -13.49 11.23
CA LEU A 281 -3.39 -14.42 10.88
C LEU A 281 -2.85 -15.77 10.42
N LEU A 282 -1.90 -15.79 9.47
CA LEU A 282 -1.32 -17.03 8.96
C LEU A 282 -0.56 -17.79 10.04
N THR A 283 0.21 -17.08 10.89
CA THR A 283 0.93 -17.70 12.00
C THR A 283 -0.05 -18.33 12.99
N GLY A 284 -1.10 -17.61 13.39
CA GLY A 284 -2.13 -18.10 14.30
C GLY A 284 -2.88 -19.31 13.75
N LYS A 285 -3.27 -19.28 12.47
CA LYS A 285 -4.01 -20.37 11.83
C LYS A 285 -3.18 -21.64 11.59
N THR A 286 -1.85 -21.53 11.62
CA THR A 286 -0.95 -22.66 11.31
C THR A 286 -0.17 -23.19 12.51
N VAL A 287 -0.21 -22.51 13.67
CA VAL A 287 0.68 -22.78 14.81
C VAL A 287 0.68 -24.24 15.28
N ASP A 288 -0.50 -24.88 15.32
CA ASP A 288 -0.68 -26.27 15.76
C ASP A 288 -0.86 -27.25 14.59
N THR A 289 -0.35 -26.89 13.41
CA THR A 289 -0.48 -27.70 12.18
C THR A 289 0.89 -28.12 11.66
N TYR A 290 0.92 -29.14 10.78
CA TYR A 290 2.14 -29.52 10.07
C TYR A 290 2.65 -28.41 9.12
N MET A 291 1.82 -27.41 8.81
CA MET A 291 2.13 -26.25 7.97
C MET A 291 2.52 -25.01 8.79
N ARG A 292 2.93 -25.17 10.06
CA ARG A 292 3.34 -24.06 10.94
C ARG A 292 4.19 -23.03 10.19
N TYR A 293 3.66 -21.82 10.08
CA TYR A 293 4.30 -20.71 9.38
C TYR A 293 5.26 -19.94 10.29
N SER A 294 6.34 -19.43 9.70
CA SER A 294 7.26 -18.49 10.32
C SER A 294 7.80 -17.54 9.25
N LYS A 295 7.68 -16.22 9.44
CA LYS A 295 8.17 -15.23 8.46
C LYS A 295 9.65 -15.47 8.12
N SER A 296 10.48 -15.78 9.11
CA SER A 296 11.93 -15.92 8.96
C SER A 296 12.42 -17.21 8.30
N ASN A 297 11.62 -18.27 8.24
CA ASN A 297 12.03 -19.57 7.70
C ASN A 297 10.79 -20.34 7.24
N LEU A 298 10.69 -20.62 5.94
CA LEU A 298 9.52 -21.22 5.34
C LEU A 298 9.45 -22.71 5.69
N ASN A 299 8.28 -23.14 6.16
CA ASN A 299 8.05 -24.56 6.39
C ASN A 299 8.10 -25.34 5.05
N PRO A 300 8.88 -26.42 4.95
CA PRO A 300 9.01 -27.21 3.72
C PRO A 300 7.68 -27.72 3.14
N ALA A 301 6.62 -27.83 3.95
CA ALA A 301 5.28 -28.17 3.49
C ALA A 301 4.78 -27.22 2.38
N PHE A 302 5.15 -25.92 2.43
CA PHE A 302 4.76 -24.94 1.41
C PHE A 302 5.49 -25.12 0.07
N LEU A 303 6.56 -25.92 0.04
CA LEU A 303 7.36 -26.18 -1.16
C LEU A 303 6.98 -27.49 -1.87
N GLN A 304 6.02 -28.25 -1.32
CA GLN A 304 5.75 -29.62 -1.74
C GLN A 304 4.33 -29.83 -2.26
N GLY A 305 4.23 -30.71 -3.28
CA GLY A 305 2.99 -31.28 -3.78
C GLY A 305 1.88 -30.26 -4.02
N LYS A 306 0.69 -30.59 -3.52
CA LYS A 306 -0.54 -29.83 -3.74
C LYS A 306 -0.50 -28.42 -3.14
N ILE A 307 0.15 -28.22 -2.00
CA ILE A 307 0.22 -26.91 -1.33
C ILE A 307 0.93 -25.91 -2.20
N ARG A 308 2.13 -26.28 -2.68
CA ARG A 308 2.91 -25.47 -3.62
C ARG A 308 2.08 -25.13 -4.86
N GLU A 309 1.41 -26.12 -5.46
CA GLU A 309 0.60 -25.87 -6.65
C GLU A 309 -0.56 -24.90 -6.40
N GLN A 310 -1.22 -24.97 -5.25
CA GLN A 310 -2.30 -24.03 -4.90
C GLN A 310 -1.79 -22.58 -4.82
N ILE A 311 -0.63 -22.36 -4.20
CA ILE A 311 -0.01 -21.04 -4.11
C ILE A 311 0.39 -20.54 -5.50
N LEU A 312 0.98 -21.40 -6.33
CA LEU A 312 1.39 -20.99 -7.67
C LEU A 312 0.20 -20.63 -8.56
N ARG A 313 -0.96 -21.28 -8.41
CA ARG A 313 -2.16 -21.05 -9.23
C ARG A 313 -2.76 -19.65 -9.08
N ILE A 314 -2.58 -19.00 -7.93
CA ILE A 314 -3.09 -17.63 -7.71
C ILE A 314 -2.16 -16.56 -8.27
N LEU A 315 -0.95 -16.92 -8.69
CA LEU A 315 -0.03 -15.97 -9.32
C LEU A 315 -0.58 -15.54 -10.69
N PRO A 316 -0.27 -14.31 -11.14
CA PRO A 316 -0.58 -13.86 -12.50
C PRO A 316 -0.09 -14.87 -13.54
N GLU A 317 -0.86 -15.09 -14.59
CA GLU A 317 -0.56 -16.06 -15.65
C GLU A 317 0.85 -15.90 -16.23
N THR A 318 1.27 -14.67 -16.44
CA THR A 318 2.60 -14.31 -16.93
C THR A 318 3.71 -14.66 -15.96
N LEU A 319 3.51 -14.51 -14.64
CA LEU A 319 4.48 -15.00 -13.65
C LEU A 319 4.48 -16.54 -13.58
N ARG A 320 3.32 -17.19 -13.74
CA ARG A 320 3.24 -18.65 -13.84
C ARG A 320 4.01 -19.18 -15.05
N ASN A 321 3.91 -18.50 -16.20
CA ASN A 321 4.65 -18.83 -17.41
C ASN A 321 6.16 -18.73 -17.19
N VAL A 322 6.61 -17.64 -16.57
CA VAL A 322 8.01 -17.45 -16.15
C VAL A 322 8.48 -18.59 -15.25
N LEU A 323 7.65 -18.99 -14.28
CA LEU A 323 7.93 -20.08 -13.35
C LEU A 323 7.70 -21.48 -13.95
N ARG A 324 7.29 -21.57 -15.22
CA ARG A 324 6.94 -22.81 -15.94
C ARG A 324 5.90 -23.66 -15.21
N VAL A 325 4.94 -22.99 -14.56
CA VAL A 325 3.80 -23.61 -13.89
C VAL A 325 2.67 -23.75 -14.89
N LYS A 326 2.18 -24.97 -15.09
CA LYS A 326 1.05 -25.27 -15.97
C LYS A 326 -0.29 -24.90 -15.33
#